data_AF-C6JRH2-F1
#
_entry.id   AF-C6JRH2-F1
#
_cell.length_a   1.000
_cell.length_b   1.000
_cell.length_c   1.000
_cell.angle_alpha   90.00
_cell.angle_beta   90.00
_cell.angle_gamma   90.00
#
_symmetry.space_group_name_H-M   'P 1'
#
loop_
_entity.id
_entity.type
_entity.pdbx_description
1 polymer ?
#
loop_
_entity_poly.entity_id
_entity_poly.type
_entity_poly.pdbx_seq_one_letter_code
_entity_poly.pdbx_strand_id
1 'polypeptide(L)'
;LKDEDKWKSRRVELAEQQQPTAKKKQKTTKESTPSNVEANDNDEVCEVATSGSGERKRPPGQKQAKQARQGGDDACIAALDKMWEKKEARDRERDKAREAEREADKAFLELEKKRVEAALLKEEKDIMLADKSSLDQDQLQWLEIMKKKILARHMAN
;
A
#
# COMPACT_ATOMS: atom_id res chain seq x y z
N LEU A 1 5.47 5.08 -11.69
CA LEU A 1 6.03 4.23 -10.61
C LEU A 1 7.53 4.08 -10.79
N LYS A 2 8.36 4.72 -9.96
CA LYS A 2 9.82 4.47 -9.85
C LYS A 2 10.35 4.51 -8.40
N ASP A 3 9.47 4.68 -7.42
CA ASP A 3 9.84 5.03 -6.04
C ASP A 3 9.34 4.03 -4.99
N GLU A 4 8.41 3.14 -5.36
CA GLU A 4 7.98 2.04 -4.49
C GLU A 4 9.12 1.06 -4.18
N ASP A 5 9.96 0.73 -5.18
CA ASP A 5 11.09 -0.18 -4.98
C ASP A 5 12.12 0.37 -4.01
N LYS A 6 12.38 1.70 -4.06
CA LYS A 6 13.27 2.37 -3.11
C LYS A 6 12.80 2.15 -1.67
N TRP A 7 11.48 2.17 -1.44
CA TRP A 7 10.89 1.94 -0.13
C TRP A 7 10.84 0.45 0.28
N LYS A 8 10.76 -0.46 -0.69
CA LYS A 8 10.86 -1.92 -0.45
C LYS A 8 12.30 -2.31 -0.07
N SER A 9 13.30 -1.93 -0.86
CA SER A 9 14.72 -2.23 -0.60
C SER A 9 15.21 -1.65 0.73
N ARG A 10 14.88 -0.38 1.02
CA ARG A 10 15.25 0.28 2.28
C ARG A 10 14.67 -0.41 3.52
N ARG A 11 13.57 -1.16 3.39
CA ARG A 11 12.97 -1.93 4.48
C ARG A 11 13.76 -3.21 4.76
N VAL A 12 14.24 -3.89 3.71
CA VAL A 12 15.11 -5.07 3.82
C VAL A 12 16.45 -4.67 4.46
N GLU A 13 17.04 -3.57 3.99
CA GLU A 13 18.28 -2.99 4.54
C GLU A 13 18.17 -2.70 6.04
N LEU A 14 17.04 -2.12 6.51
CA LEU A 14 16.78 -1.88 7.93
C LEU A 14 16.50 -3.13 8.76
N ALA A 15 16.01 -4.22 8.15
CA ALA A 15 15.86 -5.51 8.84
C ALA A 15 17.21 -6.21 9.01
N GLU A 16 18.07 -6.13 7.99
CA GLU A 16 19.42 -6.72 8.00
C GLU A 16 20.34 -6.00 9.01
N GLN A 17 20.28 -4.66 9.08
CA GLN A 17 21.03 -3.86 10.07
C GLN A 17 20.60 -4.08 11.53
N GLN A 18 19.45 -4.69 11.79
CA GLN A 18 19.00 -4.99 13.16
C GLN A 18 19.55 -6.31 13.73
N GLN A 19 20.33 -7.07 12.95
CA GLN A 19 21.08 -8.20 13.49
C GLN A 19 22.17 -7.72 14.48
N PRO A 20 22.32 -8.34 15.67
CA PRO A 20 23.03 -7.73 16.80
C PRO A 20 24.56 -7.75 16.64
N THR A 21 25.12 -6.67 16.07
CA THR A 21 26.57 -6.46 15.95
C THR A 21 27.22 -6.17 17.32
N ALA A 22 27.72 -7.22 17.97
CA ALA A 22 28.21 -7.17 19.35
C ALA A 22 29.52 -6.36 19.54
N LYS A 23 29.42 -5.06 19.86
CA LYS A 23 30.57 -4.21 20.26
C LYS A 23 30.31 -3.42 21.55
N LYS A 24 30.51 -4.09 22.69
CA LYS A 24 30.42 -3.53 24.05
C LYS A 24 31.59 -2.58 24.34
N LYS A 25 31.36 -1.26 24.33
CA LYS A 25 32.35 -0.27 24.81
C LYS A 25 32.35 -0.20 26.34
N GLN A 26 33.54 -0.25 26.93
CA GLN A 26 33.78 -0.14 28.38
C GLN A 26 34.05 1.32 28.75
N LYS A 27 33.44 1.81 29.85
CA LYS A 27 33.67 3.18 30.35
C LYS A 27 34.63 3.13 31.54
N THR A 28 35.65 3.99 31.53
CA THR A 28 36.69 4.06 32.54
C THR A 28 36.31 4.98 33.70
N THR A 29 36.76 4.62 34.91
CA THR A 29 36.61 5.40 36.15
C THR A 29 37.70 6.48 36.24
N LYS A 30 37.39 7.60 36.89
CA LYS A 30 38.36 8.56 37.46
C LYS A 30 37.87 9.07 38.82
N GLU A 31 38.80 9.58 39.62
CA GLU A 31 38.65 10.05 41.01
C GLU A 31 37.62 11.21 41.18
N SER A 32 37.19 11.65 42.39
CA SER A 32 37.92 11.75 43.66
C SER A 32 37.05 11.77 44.93
N THR A 33 37.70 11.64 46.09
CA THR A 33 37.17 11.92 47.43
C THR A 33 38.20 12.73 48.22
N PRO A 34 37.79 13.85 48.83
CA PRO A 34 38.01 14.12 50.25
C PRO A 34 36.76 14.77 50.87
N SER A 35 36.43 14.83 52.16
CA SER A 35 36.99 14.46 53.49
C SER A 35 35.98 15.03 54.52
N ASN A 36 35.93 14.56 55.78
CA ASN A 36 36.00 15.41 57.00
C ASN A 36 35.59 14.69 58.31
N VAL A 37 36.59 14.33 59.14
CA VAL A 37 36.73 14.43 60.63
C VAL A 37 35.64 13.87 61.60
N GLU A 38 36.10 13.29 62.72
CA GLU A 38 35.34 12.60 63.77
C GLU A 38 34.80 13.45 64.96
N ALA A 39 33.84 12.88 65.70
CA ALA A 39 33.62 12.92 67.18
C ALA A 39 32.58 11.82 67.55
N ASN A 40 32.74 10.94 68.55
CA ASN A 40 32.58 11.10 70.02
C ASN A 40 31.24 11.78 70.42
N ASP A 41 30.36 11.30 71.33
CA ASP A 41 30.26 10.09 72.19
C ASP A 41 28.74 9.68 72.31
N ASN A 42 28.21 8.70 73.05
CA ASN A 42 28.60 7.88 74.23
C ASN A 42 27.81 6.54 74.26
N ASP A 43 28.12 5.61 75.18
CA ASP A 43 27.30 4.44 75.58
C ASP A 43 25.85 4.76 76.00
N GLU A 44 24.90 3.89 75.59
CA GLU A 44 24.03 3.13 76.50
C GLU A 44 23.63 1.79 75.85
N VAL A 45 23.51 0.71 76.64
CA VAL A 45 23.41 -0.67 76.13
C VAL A 45 21.96 -1.20 76.08
N CYS A 46 21.64 -1.97 75.05
CA CYS A 46 20.47 -2.86 75.01
C CYS A 46 20.73 -4.09 74.15
N GLU A 47 20.96 -5.25 74.78
CA GLU A 47 21.07 -6.53 74.09
C GLU A 47 19.68 -7.07 73.68
N VAL A 48 19.49 -7.33 72.38
CA VAL A 48 18.67 -8.46 71.92
C VAL A 48 19.42 -9.15 70.78
N ALA A 49 19.81 -10.40 71.01
CA ALA A 49 20.65 -11.15 70.08
C ALA A 49 19.84 -12.06 69.12
N THR A 50 20.53 -12.48 68.05
CA THR A 50 20.23 -13.61 67.15
C THR A 50 19.23 -13.42 65.98
N SER A 51 19.82 -13.33 64.79
CA SER A 51 19.64 -14.31 63.71
C SER A 51 18.27 -14.46 63.01
N GLY A 52 18.10 -13.73 61.91
CA GLY A 52 17.15 -14.07 60.84
C GLY A 52 17.72 -13.77 59.46
N SER A 53 18.20 -14.79 58.74
CA SER A 53 18.84 -14.63 57.40
C SER A 53 17.80 -14.42 56.29
N GLY A 54 17.14 -13.26 56.30
CA GLY A 54 16.28 -12.82 55.21
C GLY A 54 17.11 -12.43 54.00
N GLU A 55 17.21 -13.33 53.00
CA GLU A 55 17.98 -13.09 51.77
C GLU A 55 17.36 -11.92 50.97
N ARG A 56 17.82 -10.69 51.23
CA ARG A 56 17.39 -9.46 50.55
C ARG A 56 17.82 -9.48 49.08
N LYS A 57 17.05 -10.19 48.24
CA LYS A 57 17.13 -10.12 46.77
C LYS A 57 17.07 -8.64 46.36
N ARG A 58 18.15 -8.15 45.75
CA ARG A 58 18.21 -6.79 45.20
C ARG A 58 17.10 -6.64 44.13
N PRO A 59 16.40 -5.50 44.05
CA PRO A 59 15.37 -5.30 43.03
C PRO A 59 15.96 -5.49 41.62
N PRO A 60 15.20 -6.06 40.67
CA PRO A 60 15.72 -6.42 39.35
C PRO A 60 16.26 -5.17 38.64
N GLY A 61 17.54 -5.21 38.27
CA GLY A 61 18.22 -4.06 37.67
C GLY A 61 17.57 -3.64 36.34
N GLN A 62 17.70 -2.35 36.01
CA GLN A 62 17.06 -1.69 34.86
C GLN A 62 17.15 -2.45 33.52
N LYS A 63 18.16 -3.31 33.33
CA LYS A 63 18.32 -4.13 32.12
C LYS A 63 17.15 -5.10 31.90
N GLN A 64 16.64 -5.78 32.93
CA GLN A 64 15.46 -6.65 32.80
C GLN A 64 14.17 -5.84 32.66
N ALA A 65 14.04 -4.75 33.41
CA ALA A 65 12.90 -3.83 33.29
C ALA A 65 12.81 -3.16 31.90
N LYS A 66 13.93 -3.01 31.17
CA LYS A 66 13.95 -2.54 29.79
C LYS A 66 13.58 -3.64 28.78
N GLN A 67 14.02 -4.88 29.01
CA GLN A 67 13.63 -6.02 28.18
C GLN A 67 12.12 -6.28 28.24
N ALA A 68 11.51 -6.17 29.43
CA ALA A 68 10.06 -6.27 29.61
C ALA A 68 9.23 -5.17 28.90
N ARG A 69 9.86 -4.05 28.52
CA ARG A 69 9.22 -2.98 27.73
C ARG A 69 9.31 -3.18 26.21
N GLN A 70 10.17 -4.10 25.74
CA GLN A 70 10.41 -4.33 24.31
C GLN A 70 9.38 -5.27 23.67
N GLY A 71 8.66 -6.07 24.47
CA GLY A 71 7.57 -6.95 23.98
C GLY A 71 6.27 -6.23 23.58
N GLY A 72 6.26 -4.89 23.57
CA GLY A 72 5.13 -4.10 23.06
C GLY A 72 5.24 -3.78 21.57
N ASP A 73 6.45 -3.82 21.01
CA ASP A 73 6.71 -3.36 19.64
C ASP A 73 6.08 -4.30 18.59
N ASP A 74 6.13 -5.63 18.83
CA ASP A 74 5.51 -6.65 17.97
C ASP A 74 3.99 -6.47 17.83
N ALA A 75 3.31 -6.06 18.91
CA ALA A 75 1.86 -5.81 18.90
C ALA A 75 1.50 -4.56 18.07
N CYS A 76 2.35 -3.53 18.12
CA CYS A 76 2.21 -2.33 17.28
C CYS A 76 2.46 -2.64 15.80
N ILE A 77 3.46 -3.46 15.48
CA ILE A 77 3.75 -3.90 14.12
C ILE A 77 2.59 -4.73 13.55
N ALA A 78 2.14 -5.76 14.28
CA ALA A 78 1.01 -6.61 13.86
C ALA A 78 -0.30 -5.82 13.69
N ALA A 79 -0.53 -4.76 14.47
CA ALA A 79 -1.67 -3.87 14.29
C ALA A 79 -1.58 -3.04 13.00
N LEU A 80 -0.39 -2.56 12.63
CA LEU A 80 -0.16 -1.84 11.37
C LEU A 80 -0.31 -2.75 10.16
N ASP A 81 0.28 -3.96 10.19
CA ASP A 81 0.16 -4.94 9.12
C ASP A 81 -1.32 -5.33 8.89
N LYS A 82 -2.07 -5.61 9.96
CA LYS A 82 -3.52 -5.90 9.89
C LYS A 82 -4.35 -4.74 9.34
N MET A 83 -3.97 -3.49 9.59
CA MET A 83 -4.59 -2.34 8.92
C MET A 83 -4.22 -2.26 7.43
N TRP A 84 -2.98 -2.62 7.07
CA TRP A 84 -2.55 -2.66 5.68
C TRP A 84 -3.26 -3.78 4.89
N GLU A 85 -3.37 -4.99 5.44
CA GLU A 85 -4.16 -6.09 4.86
C GLU A 85 -5.61 -5.67 4.58
N LYS A 86 -6.27 -5.03 5.55
CA LYS A 86 -7.63 -4.52 5.41
C LYS A 86 -7.75 -3.44 4.32
N LYS A 87 -6.74 -2.54 4.23
CA LYS A 87 -6.66 -1.54 3.16
C LYS A 87 -6.49 -2.20 1.79
N GLU A 88 -5.53 -3.10 1.64
CA GLU A 88 -5.25 -3.83 0.39
C GLU A 88 -6.44 -4.68 -0.06
N ALA A 89 -7.20 -5.27 0.87
CA ALA A 89 -8.43 -5.99 0.53
C ALA A 89 -9.49 -5.08 -0.09
N ARG A 90 -9.79 -3.94 0.56
CA ARG A 90 -10.72 -2.91 0.07
C ARG A 90 -10.25 -2.24 -1.20
N ASP A 91 -8.94 -2.02 -1.35
CA ASP A 91 -8.36 -1.40 -2.53
C ASP A 91 -8.46 -2.36 -3.73
N ARG A 92 -8.17 -3.66 -3.55
CA ARG A 92 -8.42 -4.72 -4.55
C ARG A 92 -9.90 -4.89 -4.91
N GLU A 93 -10.82 -4.78 -3.95
CA GLU A 93 -12.26 -4.82 -4.20
C GLU A 93 -12.70 -3.66 -5.10
N ARG A 94 -12.34 -2.41 -4.74
CA ARG A 94 -12.61 -1.21 -5.54
C ARG A 94 -12.03 -1.32 -6.95
N ASP A 95 -10.79 -1.78 -7.08
CA ASP A 95 -10.13 -1.78 -8.38
C ASP A 95 -10.63 -2.91 -9.30
N LYS A 96 -11.11 -4.04 -8.74
CA LYS A 96 -11.95 -5.00 -9.47
C LYS A 96 -13.28 -4.42 -9.93
N ALA A 97 -13.98 -3.65 -9.07
CA ALA A 97 -15.23 -3.01 -9.45
C ALA A 97 -15.03 -2.03 -10.63
N ARG A 98 -13.96 -1.24 -10.60
CA ARG A 98 -13.52 -0.36 -11.70
C ARG A 98 -13.07 -1.11 -12.95
N GLU A 99 -12.58 -2.34 -12.81
CA GLU A 99 -12.20 -3.18 -13.95
C GLU A 99 -13.46 -3.71 -14.66
N ALA A 100 -14.42 -4.23 -13.89
CA ALA A 100 -15.73 -4.65 -14.40
C ALA A 100 -16.54 -3.49 -15.01
N GLU A 101 -16.49 -2.29 -14.42
CA GLU A 101 -17.06 -1.05 -14.97
C GLU A 101 -16.50 -0.76 -16.37
N ARG A 102 -15.16 -0.75 -16.52
CA ARG A 102 -14.50 -0.54 -17.82
C ARG A 102 -14.71 -1.70 -18.81
N GLU A 103 -14.98 -2.91 -18.34
CA GLU A 103 -15.34 -4.04 -19.21
C GLU A 103 -16.77 -3.90 -19.74
N ALA A 104 -17.71 -3.49 -18.89
CA ALA A 104 -19.08 -3.15 -19.29
C ALA A 104 -19.11 -1.97 -20.28
N ASP A 105 -18.32 -0.91 -20.05
CA ASP A 105 -18.17 0.23 -20.97
C ASP A 105 -17.66 -0.23 -22.35
N LYS A 106 -16.63 -1.08 -22.40
CA LYS A 106 -16.11 -1.64 -23.66
C LYS A 106 -17.17 -2.47 -24.38
N ALA A 107 -17.87 -3.35 -23.65
CA ALA A 107 -18.91 -4.20 -24.22
C ALA A 107 -20.08 -3.36 -24.77
N PHE A 108 -20.48 -2.29 -24.06
CA PHE A 108 -21.47 -1.33 -24.53
C PHE A 108 -21.01 -0.59 -25.79
N LEU A 109 -19.78 -0.06 -25.81
CA LEU A 109 -19.21 0.62 -26.97
C LEU A 109 -19.07 -0.31 -28.19
N GLU A 110 -18.77 -1.59 -27.99
CA GLU A 110 -18.74 -2.59 -29.07
C GLU A 110 -20.14 -2.92 -29.60
N LEU A 111 -21.14 -3.06 -28.74
CA LEU A 111 -22.52 -3.27 -29.16
C LEU A 111 -23.07 -2.06 -29.92
N GLU A 112 -22.73 -0.85 -29.49
CA GLU A 112 -23.18 0.38 -30.14
C GLU A 112 -22.47 0.61 -31.49
N LYS A 113 -21.18 0.30 -31.60
CA LYS A 113 -20.49 0.22 -32.91
C LYS A 113 -21.19 -0.73 -33.87
N LYS A 114 -21.46 -1.96 -33.43
CA LYS A 114 -22.15 -2.99 -34.24
C LYS A 114 -23.56 -2.55 -34.66
N ARG A 115 -24.27 -1.77 -33.83
CA ARG A 115 -25.57 -1.15 -34.19
C ARG A 115 -25.42 -0.04 -35.23
N VAL A 116 -24.47 0.87 -35.05
CA VAL A 116 -24.20 1.97 -36.01
C VAL A 116 -23.73 1.42 -37.35
N GLU A 117 -22.85 0.42 -37.35
CA GLU A 117 -22.40 -0.31 -38.54
C GLU A 117 -23.57 -1.02 -39.25
N ALA A 118 -24.45 -1.70 -38.52
CA ALA A 118 -25.62 -2.36 -39.11
C ALA A 118 -26.66 -1.36 -39.66
N ALA A 119 -26.85 -0.20 -39.00
CA ALA A 119 -27.71 0.87 -39.48
C ALA A 119 -27.16 1.52 -40.75
N LEU A 120 -25.86 1.84 -40.77
CA LEU A 120 -25.16 2.37 -41.94
C LEU A 120 -25.20 1.37 -43.11
N LEU A 121 -24.93 0.09 -42.87
CA LEU A 121 -25.00 -0.95 -43.91
C LEU A 121 -26.42 -1.12 -44.47
N LYS A 122 -27.46 -0.81 -43.69
CA LYS A 122 -28.84 -0.76 -44.19
C LYS A 122 -29.06 0.49 -45.05
N GLU A 123 -28.70 1.68 -44.57
CA GLU A 123 -28.80 2.93 -45.35
C GLU A 123 -28.06 2.84 -46.69
N GLU A 124 -26.85 2.27 -46.69
CA GLU A 124 -26.07 2.06 -47.92
C GLU A 124 -26.76 1.09 -48.89
N LYS A 125 -27.42 0.04 -48.40
CA LYS A 125 -28.22 -0.87 -49.24
C LYS A 125 -29.47 -0.19 -49.78
N ASP A 126 -30.19 0.55 -48.95
CA ASP A 126 -31.39 1.30 -49.33
C ASP A 126 -31.03 2.34 -50.41
N ILE A 127 -29.90 3.06 -50.28
CA ILE A 127 -29.35 3.93 -51.32
C ILE A 127 -28.95 3.13 -52.58
N MET A 128 -28.18 2.05 -52.45
CA MET A 128 -27.69 1.27 -53.59
C MET A 128 -28.83 0.65 -54.41
N LEU A 129 -29.91 0.21 -53.75
CA LEU A 129 -31.09 -0.41 -54.36
C LEU A 129 -32.22 0.58 -54.70
N ALA A 130 -32.11 1.86 -54.32
CA ALA A 130 -33.10 2.89 -54.63
C ALA A 130 -33.47 2.92 -56.11
N ASP A 131 -34.78 2.84 -56.39
CA ASP A 131 -35.35 3.00 -57.72
C ASP A 131 -35.10 4.42 -58.26
N LYS A 132 -34.98 4.49 -59.58
CA LYS A 132 -34.72 5.70 -60.36
C LYS A 132 -35.94 6.13 -61.20
N SER A 133 -36.97 5.29 -61.32
CA SER A 133 -38.09 5.50 -62.25
C SER A 133 -38.90 6.77 -61.98
N SER A 134 -38.91 7.25 -60.73
CA SER A 134 -39.71 8.38 -60.24
C SER A 134 -38.89 9.56 -59.73
N LEU A 135 -37.57 9.57 -59.96
CA LEU A 135 -36.64 10.57 -59.41
C LEU A 135 -36.35 11.71 -60.40
N ASP A 136 -36.27 12.92 -59.87
CA ASP A 136 -35.85 14.12 -60.60
C ASP A 136 -34.33 14.13 -60.89
N GLN A 137 -33.91 14.93 -61.87
CA GLN A 137 -32.52 14.98 -62.36
C GLN A 137 -31.49 15.22 -61.24
N ASP A 138 -31.77 16.17 -60.35
CA ASP A 138 -30.85 16.50 -59.23
C ASP A 138 -30.79 15.36 -58.20
N GLN A 139 -31.90 14.64 -58.00
CA GLN A 139 -31.97 13.47 -57.13
C GLN A 139 -31.20 12.27 -57.74
N LEU A 140 -31.25 12.09 -59.05
CA LEU A 140 -30.45 11.08 -59.77
C LEU A 140 -28.95 11.37 -59.64
N GLN A 141 -28.52 12.63 -59.81
CA GLN A 141 -27.13 13.03 -59.61
C GLN A 141 -26.68 12.80 -58.15
N TRP A 142 -27.51 13.16 -57.17
CA TRP A 142 -27.23 12.92 -55.75
C TRP A 142 -27.07 11.42 -55.46
N LEU A 143 -27.97 10.56 -55.96
CA LEU A 143 -27.85 9.12 -55.82
C LEU A 143 -26.56 8.59 -56.45
N GLU A 144 -26.17 9.05 -57.64
CA GLU A 144 -24.94 8.58 -58.29
C GLU A 144 -23.70 8.96 -57.48
N ILE A 145 -23.65 10.19 -56.95
CA ILE A 145 -22.58 10.65 -56.05
C ILE A 145 -22.53 9.80 -54.77
N MET A 146 -23.68 9.49 -54.16
CA MET A 146 -23.75 8.67 -52.95
C MET A 146 -23.34 7.21 -53.21
N LYS A 147 -23.81 6.59 -54.30
CA LYS A 147 -23.37 5.23 -54.69
C LYS A 147 -21.87 5.16 -54.96
N LYS A 148 -21.28 6.19 -55.59
CA LYS A 148 -19.81 6.31 -55.76
C LYS A 148 -19.07 6.46 -54.43
N LYS A 149 -19.58 7.26 -53.48
CA LYS A 149 -19.00 7.38 -52.13
C LYS A 149 -19.05 6.07 -51.34
N ILE A 150 -20.16 5.34 -51.41
CA ILE A 150 -20.33 4.02 -50.77
C ILE A 150 -19.29 3.05 -51.33
N LEU A 151 -19.22 2.90 -52.66
CA LEU A 151 -18.22 2.04 -53.31
C LEU A 151 -16.79 2.43 -52.94
N ALA A 152 -16.47 3.73 -52.89
CA ALA A 152 -15.15 4.20 -52.47
C ALA A 152 -14.79 3.84 -51.01
N ARG A 153 -15.77 3.81 -50.08
CA ARG A 153 -15.54 3.32 -48.70
C ARG A 153 -15.23 1.83 -48.68
N HIS A 154 -15.99 1.02 -49.40
CA HIS A 154 -15.79 -0.45 -49.47
C HIS A 154 -14.57 -0.88 -50.29
N MET A 155 -13.98 0.02 -51.08
CA MET A 155 -12.74 -0.21 -51.84
C MET A 155 -11.47 0.29 -51.12
N ALA A 156 -11.61 0.94 -49.96
CA ALA A 156 -10.51 1.54 -49.19
C ALA A 156 -10.29 0.92 -47.80
N ASN A 157 -11.14 -0.03 -47.41
CA ASN A 157 -11.05 -0.85 -46.19
C ASN A 157 -10.61 -2.28 -46.53
#